data_AF-A0A1H1GA87-F1
#
_entry.id   AF-A0A1H1GA87-F1
#
_cell.length_a   1.000
_cell.length_b   1.000
_cell.length_c   1.000
_cell.angle_alpha   90.00
_cell.angle_beta   90.00
_cell.angle_gamma   90.00
#
_symmetry.space_group_name_H-M   'P 1'
#
loop_
_entity.id
_entity.type
_entity.pdbx_description
1 polymer ?
#
loop_
_entity_poly.entity_id
_entity_poly.type
_entity_poly.pdbx_seq_one_letter_code
_entity_poly.pdbx_strand_id
1 'polypeptide(L)' 'MKYNDAKQHKDEAVKKADENVLQNFHIIITPSNTEESAKYIEDFIKDPDSFNDKSCQKYCSDDEYEVVSFRKEEDDKK' A
#
# COMPACT_ATOMS: atom_id res chain seq x y z
N MET A 1 -8.34 -8.72 -5.50
CA MET A 1 -7.45 -9.91 -5.65
C MET A 1 -7.10 -10.47 -4.26
N LYS A 2 -6.70 -11.75 -4.10
CA LYS A 2 -6.34 -12.27 -2.77
C LYS A 2 -5.02 -11.70 -2.26
N TYR A 3 -4.79 -11.76 -0.94
CA TYR A 3 -3.55 -11.25 -0.32
C TYR A 3 -2.27 -11.79 -0.97
N ASN A 4 -2.21 -13.10 -1.25
CA ASN A 4 -1.05 -13.71 -1.91
C ASN A 4 -0.85 -13.19 -3.34
N ASP A 5 -1.93 -12.99 -4.09
CA ASP A 5 -1.88 -12.39 -5.42
C ASP A 5 -1.41 -10.94 -5.36
N ALA A 6 -1.97 -10.15 -4.44
CA ALA A 6 -1.56 -8.76 -4.23
C ALA A 6 -0.09 -8.66 -3.85
N LYS A 7 0.40 -9.57 -3.01
CA LYS A 7 1.81 -9.63 -2.62
C LYS A 7 2.72 -9.94 -3.81
N GLN A 8 2.32 -10.89 -4.65
CA GLN A 8 3.07 -11.22 -5.86
C GLN A 8 3.04 -10.06 -6.87
N HIS A 9 1.88 -9.41 -7.04
CA HIS A 9 1.69 -8.28 -7.94
C HIS A 9 2.49 -7.04 -7.48
N LYS A 10 2.53 -6.78 -6.17
CA LYS A 10 3.39 -5.75 -5.56
C LYS A 10 4.87 -6.05 -5.81
N ASP A 11 5.33 -7.30 -5.60
CA ASP A 11 6.74 -7.66 -5.82
C ASP A 11 7.16 -7.49 -7.28
N GLU A 12 6.29 -7.90 -8.21
CA GLU A 12 6.45 -7.68 -9.65
C GLU A 12 6.49 -6.18 -9.99
N ALA A 13 5.58 -5.39 -9.42
CA ALA A 13 5.53 -3.94 -9.62
C ALA A 13 6.80 -3.28 -9.08
N VAL A 14 7.28 -3.69 -7.90
CA VAL A 14 8.51 -3.18 -7.29
C VAL A 14 9.72 -3.55 -8.14
N LYS A 15 9.78 -4.78 -8.68
CA LYS A 15 10.88 -5.21 -9.56
C LYS A 15 10.89 -4.52 -10.91
N LYS A 16 9.72 -4.19 -11.47
CA LYS A 16 9.58 -3.50 -12.75
C LYS A 16 9.70 -1.98 -12.60
N ALA A 17 9.40 -1.45 -11.41
CA ALA A 17 9.49 -0.04 -11.11
C ALA A 17 10.95 0.41 -11.08
N ASP A 18 11.22 1.53 -11.75
CA ASP A 18 12.50 2.23 -11.65
C ASP A 18 12.77 2.67 -10.21
N GLU A 19 14.06 2.81 -9.85
CA GLU A 19 14.48 3.29 -8.52
C GLU A 19 13.78 4.60 -8.14
N ASN A 20 13.56 5.50 -9.10
CA ASN A 20 12.86 6.75 -8.87
C ASN A 20 11.42 6.51 -8.39
N VAL A 21 10.71 5.54 -8.96
CA VAL A 21 9.35 5.17 -8.52
C VAL A 21 9.39 4.52 -7.14
N LEU A 22 10.36 3.64 -6.88
CA LEU A 22 10.51 2.99 -5.57
C LEU A 22 10.86 3.98 -4.45
N GLN A 23 11.63 5.01 -4.77
CA GLN A 23 11.95 6.08 -3.84
C GLN A 23 10.78 7.03 -3.64
N ASN A 24 10.15 7.49 -4.72
CA ASN A 24 9.08 8.50 -4.68
C ASN A 24 7.68 7.93 -4.40
N PHE A 25 7.43 6.62 -4.48
CA PHE A 25 6.10 6.03 -4.29
C PHE A 25 6.08 4.90 -3.26
N HIS A 26 5.08 4.93 -2.38
CA HIS A 26 4.74 3.82 -1.50
C HIS A 26 3.84 2.84 -2.27
N ILE A 27 4.38 1.66 -2.58
CA ILE A 27 3.62 0.54 -3.15
C ILE A 27 3.19 -0.36 -2.00
N ILE A 28 1.91 -0.31 -1.66
CA ILE A 28 1.33 -1.06 -0.53
C ILE A 28 0.12 -1.88 -0.97
N ILE A 29 -0.24 -2.83 -0.12
CA ILE A 29 -1.44 -3.65 -0.29
C ILE A 29 -2.53 -3.07 0.63
N THR A 30 -3.68 -2.76 0.06
CA THR A 30 -4.85 -2.29 0.78
C THR A 30 -6.03 -3.23 0.53
N PRO A 31 -7.07 -3.22 1.37
CA PRO A 31 -8.34 -3.88 1.02
C PRO A 31 -8.87 -3.34 -0.31
N SER A 32 -9.57 -4.15 -1.11
CA SER A 32 -10.25 -3.67 -2.33
C SER A 32 -11.46 -2.80 -2.03
N ASN A 33 -11.99 -2.85 -0.80
CA ASN A 33 -13.07 -2.00 -0.39
C ASN A 33 -12.59 -0.54 -0.26
N THR A 34 -13.25 0.39 -0.94
CA THR A 34 -12.89 1.82 -0.96
C THR A 34 -12.90 2.46 0.43
N GLU A 35 -13.85 2.10 1.30
CA GLU A 35 -13.92 2.67 2.66
C GLU A 35 -12.82 2.11 3.56
N GLU A 36 -12.54 0.82 3.48
CA GLU A 36 -11.51 0.16 4.28
C GLU A 36 -10.10 0.57 3.83
N SER A 37 -9.88 0.65 2.51
CA SER A 37 -8.62 1.16 1.93
C SER A 37 -8.39 2.63 2.26
N ALA A 38 -9.38 3.50 2.13
CA ALA A 38 -9.24 4.91 2.49
C ALA A 38 -8.84 5.07 3.95
N LYS A 39 -9.51 4.38 4.87
CA LYS A 39 -9.15 4.37 6.31
C LYS A 39 -7.74 3.85 6.54
N TYR A 40 -7.40 2.73 5.91
CA TYR A 40 -6.06 2.15 6.03
C TYR A 40 -4.97 3.09 5.54
N ILE A 41 -5.16 3.71 4.37
CA ILE A 41 -4.19 4.66 3.78
C ILE A 41 -4.07 5.89 4.67
N GLU A 42 -5.17 6.43 5.19
CA GLU A 42 -5.14 7.61 6.06
C GLU A 42 -4.39 7.32 7.37
N ASP A 43 -4.65 6.16 7.99
CA ASP A 43 -3.97 5.73 9.22
C ASP A 43 -2.49 5.37 8.95
N PHE A 44 -2.20 4.76 7.80
CA PHE A 44 -0.85 4.50 7.32
C PHE A 44 -0.07 5.79 7.10
N ILE A 45 -0.66 6.84 6.52
CA ILE A 45 0.01 8.13 6.32
C ILE A 45 0.28 8.81 7.67
N LYS A 46 -0.64 8.66 8.64
CA LYS A 46 -0.47 9.20 9.99
C LYS A 46 0.62 8.51 10.79
N ASP A 47 0.71 7.18 10.70
CA ASP A 47 1.67 6.38 11.48
C ASP A 47 2.23 5.19 10.69
N PRO A 48 3.01 5.42 9.62
CA PRO A 48 3.43 4.35 8.71
C PRO A 48 4.29 3.28 9.39
N ASP A 49 4.98 3.64 10.48
CA ASP A 49 5.84 2.74 11.25
C ASP A 49 5.04 1.67 12.03
N SER A 50 3.82 2.00 12.46
CA SER A 50 2.91 1.04 13.10
C SER A 50 2.21 0.09 12.11
N PHE A 51 2.24 0.42 10.83
CA PHE A 51 1.51 -0.32 9.80
C PHE A 51 2.40 -1.28 9.00
N ASN A 52 2.16 -2.57 9.17
CA ASN A 52 2.81 -3.64 8.41
C ASN A 52 1.92 -4.14 7.27
N ASP A 53 2.50 -4.86 6.30
CA ASP A 53 1.78 -5.53 5.20
C ASP A 53 0.67 -6.51 5.67
N LYS A 54 0.63 -6.88 6.96
CA LYS A 54 -0.42 -7.72 7.55
C LYS A 54 -1.50 -6.90 8.26
N SER A 55 -1.24 -5.64 8.57
CA SER A 55 -2.21 -4.75 9.21
C SER A 55 -3.44 -4.58 8.31
N CYS A 56 -3.26 -4.55 6.98
CA CYS A 56 -4.36 -4.44 6.03
C CYS A 56 -5.36 -5.61 6.11
N GLN A 57 -4.93 -6.81 6.53
CA GLN A 57 -5.83 -7.95 6.71
C GLN A 57 -6.83 -7.73 7.85
N LYS A 58 -6.49 -6.92 8.86
CA LYS A 58 -7.41 -6.57 9.95
C LYS A 58 -8.54 -5.65 9.49
N TYR A 59 -8.29 -4.89 8.41
CA TYR A 59 -9.25 -3.99 7.80
C TYR A 59 -9.95 -4.64 6.60
N CYS A 60 -9.66 -5.89 6.26
CA CYS A 60 -10.25 -6.53 5.08
C CYS A 60 -11.34 -7.50 5.52
N SER A 61 -12.58 -7.16 5.22
CA SER A 61 -13.73 -8.00 5.58
C SER A 61 -14.05 -9.07 4.53
N ASP A 62 -13.70 -8.82 3.26
CA ASP A 62 -14.11 -9.64 2.11
C ASP A 62 -12.96 -10.50 1.52
N ASP A 63 -11.79 -10.53 2.15
CA ASP A 63 -10.57 -11.20 1.66
C ASP A 63 -10.09 -10.70 0.27
N GLU A 64 -10.57 -9.52 -0.12
CA GLU A 64 -10.19 -8.82 -1.34
C GLU A 64 -9.24 -7.67 -1.06
N TYR A 65 -8.15 -7.64 -1.81
CA TYR A 65 -7.06 -6.68 -1.71
C TYR A 65 -6.73 -6.09 -3.07
N GLU A 66 -6.13 -4.90 -3.06
CA GLU A 66 -5.64 -4.17 -4.21
C GLU A 66 -4.22 -3.66 -3.92
N VAL A 67 -3.40 -3.57 -4.96
CA VAL A 67 -2.09 -2.93 -4.88
C VAL A 67 -2.27 -1.48 -5.31
N VAL A 68 -1.99 -0.57 -4.40
CA VAL A 68 -2.02 0.87 -4.68
C VAL A 68 -0.63 1.45 -4.55
N SER A 69 -0.32 2.36 -5.46
CA SER A 69 0.91 3.15 -5.43
C SER A 69 0.54 4.61 -5.25
N PHE A 70 0.91 5.20 -4.13
CA PHE A 70 0.77 6.64 -3.92
C PHE A 70 2.14 7.26 -3.70
N ARG A 71 2.26 8.54 -4.07
CA ARG A 71 3.52 9.26 -3.94
C ARG A 71 3.83 9.39 -2.45
N LYS A 72 5.03 8.98 -2.03
CA LYS A 72 5.55 9.37 -0.72
C LYS A 72 5.60 10.89 -0.77
N GLU A 73 4.95 11.57 0.17
CA GLU A 73 5.34 12.94 0.44
C GLU A 73 6.77 12.89 0.98
N GLU A 74 7.74 12.94 0.07
CA GLU A 74 9.00 13.56 0.41
C GLU A 74 8.63 14.99 0.75
N ASP A 75 8.71 15.31 2.04
CA ASP A 75 8.72 16.65 2.60
C ASP A 75 9.54 17.54 1.65
N ASP A 76 8.85 18.24 0.74
CA ASP A 76 9.39 19.35 -0.07
C ASP A 76 9.64 20.51 0.90
N LYS A 77 10.55 20.31 1.87
CA LYS A 77 11.16 21.41 2.60
C LYS A 77 12.36 21.87 1.79
N LYS A 78 12.04 22.67 0.79
CA LYS A 78 12.95 23.62 0.17
C LYS A 78 13.32 24.75 1.14
#